data_AF-A0A958IWS1-F1
#
_entry.id   AF-A0A958IWS1-F1
#
_cell.length_a   1.000
_cell.length_b   1.000
_cell.length_c   1.000
_cell.angle_alpha   90.00
_cell.angle_beta   90.00
_cell.angle_gamma   90.00
#
_symmetry.space_group_name_H-M   'P 1'
#
loop_
_entity.id
_entity.type
_entity.pdbx_description
1 polymer ?
#
loop_
_entity_poly.entity_id
_entity_poly.type
_entity_poly.pdbx_seq_one_letter_code
_entity_poly.pdbx_strand_id
1 'polypeptide(L)'
;NVVEGYRREIISGDNAYKGAGFSEILSIRNLEAGLMPPASGRHLHSWSDGLAMRVAPYGIAAAGDPALAAKLAAVDGCVTHAGEGIYSGQAVAAAIAAAMNGAELNTVFEAALSVLPEDCWTCRALRRALAIARDHPGVWNAIQPLHDEIVCHAYYWADIAPEAVGLAFGLLAAAD
;
A
#
# COMPACT_ATOMS: atom_id res chain seq x y z
N ASN A 1 -4.89 20.84 5.74
CA ASN A 1 -5.33 19.51 5.23
C ASN A 1 -4.19 18.89 4.40
N VAL A 2 -4.28 17.63 3.95
CA VAL A 2 -3.17 16.95 3.23
C VAL A 2 -2.74 17.72 1.97
N VAL A 3 -3.69 18.26 1.21
CA VAL A 3 -3.41 19.05 -0.01
C VAL A 3 -2.61 20.32 0.28
N GLU A 4 -2.92 21.02 1.37
CA GLU A 4 -2.14 22.20 1.79
C GLU A 4 -0.70 21.83 2.15
N GLY A 5 -0.49 20.68 2.79
CA GLY A 5 0.84 20.14 3.05
C GLY A 5 1.60 19.86 1.75
N TYR A 6 0.95 19.19 0.79
CA TYR A 6 1.51 18.95 -0.54
C TYR A 6 1.91 20.25 -1.25
N ARG A 7 1.02 21.24 -1.27
CA ARG A 7 1.30 22.52 -1.92
C ARG A 7 2.51 23.20 -1.32
N ARG A 8 2.63 23.21 0.00
CA ARG A 8 3.70 23.90 0.73
C ARG A 8 5.05 23.18 0.67
N GLU A 9 5.05 21.85 0.81
CA GLU A 9 6.27 21.07 1.04
C GLU A 9 6.76 20.30 -0.20
N ILE A 10 5.85 19.93 -1.11
CA ILE A 10 6.15 19.03 -2.25
C ILE A 10 6.13 19.79 -3.59
N ILE A 11 5.14 20.66 -3.77
CA ILE A 11 4.93 21.41 -5.02
C ILE A 11 5.77 22.69 -5.04
N SER A 12 5.81 23.43 -3.92
CA SER A 12 6.61 24.65 -3.81
C SER A 12 7.92 24.41 -3.03
N GLY A 13 9.06 24.78 -3.62
CA GLY A 13 10.37 24.76 -2.92
C GLY A 13 11.54 24.38 -3.83
N ASP A 14 12.76 24.51 -3.31
CA ASP A 14 14.01 24.24 -4.07
C ASP A 14 14.21 22.75 -4.40
N ASN A 15 13.47 21.86 -3.73
CA ASN A 15 13.45 20.41 -3.98
C ASN A 15 12.11 19.92 -4.55
N ALA A 16 11.33 20.80 -5.17
CA ALA A 16 10.05 20.40 -5.78
C ALA A 16 10.25 19.16 -6.67
N TYR A 17 9.35 18.17 -6.53
CA TYR A 17 9.37 16.90 -7.27
C TYR A 17 10.55 15.95 -6.99
N LYS A 18 11.49 16.29 -6.11
CA LYS A 18 12.70 15.47 -5.92
C LYS A 18 12.34 14.13 -5.28
N GLY A 19 12.57 13.05 -6.03
CA GLY A 19 12.27 11.67 -5.60
C GLY A 19 10.80 11.25 -5.80
N ALA A 20 9.98 12.08 -6.45
CA ALA A 20 8.59 11.75 -6.75
C ALA A 20 8.51 10.64 -7.82
N GLY A 21 7.78 9.56 -7.51
CA GLY A 21 7.44 8.51 -8.47
C GLY A 21 6.32 8.92 -9.44
N PHE A 22 5.96 8.03 -10.36
CA PHE A 22 4.99 8.33 -11.41
C PHE A 22 3.61 8.76 -10.89
N SER A 23 3.07 8.07 -9.87
CA SER A 23 1.78 8.42 -9.26
C SER A 23 1.80 9.81 -8.63
N GLU A 24 2.89 10.12 -7.95
CA GLU A 24 3.10 11.38 -7.28
C GLU A 24 3.19 12.55 -8.27
N ILE A 25 3.94 12.38 -9.36
CA ILE A 25 4.05 13.38 -10.43
C ILE A 25 2.70 13.66 -11.08
N LEU A 26 1.94 12.60 -11.44
CA LEU A 26 0.63 12.75 -12.06
C LEU A 26 -0.37 13.47 -11.13
N SER A 27 -0.31 13.16 -9.84
CA SER A 27 -1.16 13.79 -8.83
C SER A 27 -0.84 15.26 -8.62
N ILE A 28 0.45 15.62 -8.59
CA ILE A 28 0.84 17.02 -8.51
C ILE A 28 0.33 17.80 -9.73
N ARG A 29 0.47 17.25 -10.94
CA ARG A 29 -0.06 17.88 -12.16
C ARG A 29 -1.58 18.07 -12.11
N ASN A 30 -2.31 17.08 -11.58
CA ASN A 30 -3.74 17.21 -11.36
C ASN A 30 -4.07 18.32 -10.34
N LEU A 31 -3.33 18.41 -9.23
CA LEU A 31 -3.50 19.46 -8.22
C LEU A 31 -3.18 20.86 -8.77
N GLU A 32 -2.14 21.01 -9.59
CA GLU A 32 -1.79 22.24 -10.30
C GLU A 32 -2.88 22.64 -11.31
N ALA A 33 -3.51 21.67 -11.96
CA ALA A 33 -4.66 21.87 -12.83
C ALA A 33 -5.98 22.16 -12.08
N GLY A 34 -5.95 22.22 -10.74
CA GLY A 34 -7.11 22.53 -9.90
C GLY A 34 -8.02 21.34 -9.58
N LEU A 35 -7.64 20.12 -9.98
CA LEU A 35 -8.37 18.91 -9.59
C LEU A 35 -8.06 18.59 -8.13
N MET A 36 -9.10 18.60 -7.29
CA MET A 36 -8.98 18.29 -5.87
C MET A 36 -9.21 16.78 -5.61
N PRO A 37 -8.68 16.21 -4.51
CA PRO A 37 -8.98 14.85 -4.11
C PRO A 37 -10.51 14.62 -4.01
N PRO A 38 -11.01 13.44 -4.42
CA PRO A 38 -10.27 12.28 -4.91
C PRO A 38 -9.90 12.35 -6.39
N ALA A 39 -10.25 13.40 -7.13
CA ALA A 39 -9.96 13.49 -8.57
C ALA A 39 -8.45 13.59 -8.84
N SER A 40 -7.68 14.21 -7.94
CA SER A 40 -6.22 14.31 -8.09
C SER A 40 -5.52 12.96 -8.13
N GLY A 41 -5.95 11.99 -7.32
CA GLY A 41 -5.38 10.63 -7.28
C GLY A 41 -5.96 9.66 -8.32
N ARG A 42 -6.88 10.10 -9.19
CA ARG A 42 -7.49 9.26 -10.23
C ARG A 42 -6.77 9.48 -11.56
N HIS A 43 -5.73 8.70 -11.79
CA HIS A 43 -4.88 8.77 -12.99
C HIS A 43 -4.35 7.38 -13.36
N LEU A 44 -3.64 7.29 -14.48
CA LEU A 44 -3.21 6.00 -15.07
C LEU A 44 -2.30 5.15 -14.17
N HIS A 45 -1.63 5.75 -13.19
CA HIS A 45 -0.72 5.08 -12.27
C HIS A 45 -1.19 5.05 -10.80
N SER A 46 -2.50 5.20 -10.56
CA SER A 46 -3.04 5.38 -9.19
C SER A 46 -3.00 4.12 -8.33
N TRP A 47 -2.71 2.98 -8.94
CA TRP A 47 -2.63 1.65 -8.36
C TRP A 47 -1.21 1.28 -7.89
N SER A 48 -0.24 2.22 -7.98
CA SER A 48 1.14 1.97 -7.57
C SER A 48 1.29 1.81 -6.05
N ASP A 49 2.39 1.20 -5.62
CA ASP A 49 2.75 0.97 -4.21
C ASP A 49 3.23 2.24 -3.47
N GLY A 50 3.29 3.38 -4.15
CA GLY A 50 3.78 4.64 -3.60
C GLY A 50 3.06 5.12 -2.33
N LEU A 51 1.80 4.73 -2.11
CA LEU A 51 1.12 4.93 -0.82
C LEU A 51 1.58 3.90 0.22
N ALA A 52 1.61 2.61 -0.14
CA ALA A 52 1.99 1.53 0.77
C ALA A 52 3.39 1.72 1.36
N MET A 53 4.33 2.29 0.60
CA MET A 53 5.68 2.57 1.10
C MET A 53 5.76 3.69 2.16
N ARG A 54 4.71 4.52 2.33
CA ARG A 54 4.73 5.70 3.21
C ARG A 54 3.70 5.69 4.34
N VAL A 55 2.90 4.64 4.49
CA VAL A 55 1.80 4.60 5.47
C VAL A 55 2.23 4.22 6.90
N ALA A 56 3.50 3.86 7.11
CA ALA A 56 3.98 3.43 8.43
C ALA A 56 3.65 4.43 9.58
N PRO A 57 3.76 5.75 9.40
CA PRO A 57 3.37 6.71 10.43
C PRO A 57 1.89 6.60 10.85
N TYR A 58 0.99 6.27 9.92
CA TYR A 58 -0.44 6.10 10.22
C TYR A 58 -0.70 4.85 11.06
N GLY A 59 -0.03 3.74 10.73
CA GLY A 59 -0.10 2.51 11.52
C GLY A 59 0.43 2.71 12.94
N ILE A 60 1.57 3.41 13.09
CA ILE A 60 2.17 3.71 14.39
C ILE A 60 1.26 4.64 15.21
N ALA A 61 0.74 5.71 14.61
CA ALA A 61 -0.13 6.67 15.29
C ALA A 61 -1.46 6.05 15.74
N ALA A 62 -1.93 5.03 15.01
CA ALA A 62 -3.15 4.28 15.31
C ALA A 62 -2.85 2.89 15.90
N ALA A 63 -1.75 2.73 16.65
CA ALA A 63 -1.40 1.46 17.28
C ALA A 63 -2.58 0.87 18.06
N GLY A 64 -2.90 -0.40 17.79
CA GLY A 64 -4.07 -1.08 18.38
C GLY A 64 -5.42 -0.80 17.69
N ASP A 65 -5.48 0.10 16.71
CA ASP A 65 -6.69 0.41 15.93
C ASP A 65 -6.43 0.31 14.41
N PRO A 66 -6.49 -0.92 13.85
CA PRO A 66 -6.30 -1.14 12.41
C PRO A 66 -7.29 -0.38 11.51
N ALA A 67 -8.53 -0.18 11.98
CA ALA A 67 -9.56 0.53 11.23
C ALA A 67 -9.24 2.03 11.12
N LEU A 68 -8.76 2.64 12.21
CA LEU A 68 -8.27 4.02 12.19
C LEU A 68 -7.03 4.15 11.29
N ALA A 69 -6.08 3.22 11.37
CA ALA A 69 -4.90 3.23 10.52
C ALA A 69 -5.27 3.21 9.02
N ALA A 70 -6.18 2.31 8.63
CA ALA A 70 -6.69 2.24 7.27
C ALA A 70 -7.45 3.50 6.85
N LYS A 71 -8.21 4.13 7.76
CA LYS A 71 -8.88 5.41 7.48
C LYS A 71 -7.88 6.53 7.22
N LEU A 72 -6.82 6.64 8.03
CA LEU A 72 -5.76 7.64 7.85
C LEU A 72 -5.02 7.43 6.53
N ALA A 73 -4.68 6.18 6.21
CA ALA A 73 -4.08 5.81 4.92
C ALA A 73 -4.97 6.19 3.73
N ALA A 74 -6.28 6.02 3.82
CA ALA A 74 -7.20 6.44 2.75
C ALA A 74 -7.32 7.96 2.61
N VAL A 75 -7.26 8.71 3.72
CA VAL A 75 -7.28 10.18 3.70
C VAL A 75 -6.03 10.73 3.01
N ASP A 76 -4.85 10.19 3.30
CA ASP A 76 -3.62 10.54 2.58
C ASP A 76 -3.67 10.06 1.13
N GLY A 77 -3.98 8.78 0.95
CA GLY A 77 -3.99 8.09 -0.33
C GLY A 77 -4.89 8.72 -1.36
N CYS A 78 -6.06 9.27 -0.99
CA CYS A 78 -6.96 9.88 -1.97
C CYS A 78 -6.38 11.12 -2.67
N VAL A 79 -5.29 11.69 -2.14
CA VAL A 79 -4.57 12.78 -2.80
C VAL A 79 -3.81 12.27 -4.01
N THR A 80 -3.16 11.09 -3.92
CA THR A 80 -2.25 10.62 -4.99
C THR A 80 -2.51 9.24 -5.57
N HIS A 81 -3.45 8.50 -5.02
CA HIS A 81 -3.76 7.12 -5.39
C HIS A 81 -5.28 6.90 -5.44
N ALA A 82 -5.68 5.78 -6.03
CA ALA A 82 -7.07 5.34 -6.11
C ALA A 82 -7.12 3.81 -6.33
N GLY A 83 -8.21 3.19 -5.88
CA GLY A 83 -8.40 1.73 -6.01
C GLY A 83 -7.31 0.97 -5.26
N GLU A 84 -6.65 0.05 -5.96
CA GLU A 84 -5.65 -0.86 -5.39
C GLU A 84 -4.47 -0.16 -4.70
N GLY A 85 -4.08 1.04 -5.16
CA GLY A 85 -3.03 1.81 -4.48
C GLY A 85 -3.44 2.25 -3.07
N ILE A 86 -4.72 2.63 -2.90
CA ILE A 86 -5.29 2.92 -1.58
C ILE A 86 -5.45 1.63 -0.79
N TYR A 87 -6.03 0.58 -1.36
CA TYR A 87 -6.27 -0.69 -0.68
C TYR A 87 -4.99 -1.30 -0.13
N SER A 88 -3.92 -1.36 -0.92
CA SER A 88 -2.60 -1.81 -0.46
C SER A 88 -2.04 -0.93 0.66
N GLY A 89 -2.18 0.39 0.58
CA GLY A 89 -1.80 1.28 1.68
C GLY A 89 -2.60 1.05 2.96
N GLN A 90 -3.90 0.78 2.85
CA GLN A 90 -4.76 0.46 4.00
C GLN A 90 -4.34 -0.86 4.66
N ALA A 91 -4.07 -1.90 3.87
CA ALA A 91 -3.62 -3.19 4.37
C ALA A 91 -2.30 -3.07 5.16
N VAL A 92 -1.31 -2.35 4.62
CA VAL A 92 -0.02 -2.13 5.30
C VAL A 92 -0.20 -1.31 6.58
N ALA A 93 -0.99 -0.24 6.55
CA ALA A 93 -1.25 0.58 7.74
C ALA A 93 -1.94 -0.22 8.86
N ALA A 94 -2.95 -1.02 8.50
CA ALA A 94 -3.68 -1.89 9.43
C ALA A 94 -2.78 -2.97 10.04
N ALA A 95 -1.93 -3.60 9.24
CA ALA A 95 -0.93 -4.57 9.71
C ALA A 95 0.04 -3.94 10.72
N ILE A 96 0.58 -2.75 10.40
CA ILE A 96 1.49 -2.04 11.29
C ILE A 96 0.79 -1.67 12.60
N ALA A 97 -0.46 -1.19 12.57
CA ALA A 97 -1.21 -0.86 13.76
C ALA A 97 -1.44 -2.07 14.69
N ALA A 98 -1.75 -3.24 14.11
CA ALA A 98 -1.87 -4.49 14.87
C ALA A 98 -0.52 -4.91 15.47
N ALA A 99 0.54 -4.92 14.67
CA ALA A 99 1.88 -5.32 15.11
C ALA A 99 2.43 -4.40 16.23
N MET A 100 2.18 -3.10 16.15
CA MET A 100 2.57 -2.12 17.17
C MET A 100 1.87 -2.34 18.52
N ASN A 101 0.77 -3.11 18.56
CA ASN A 101 0.09 -3.53 19.78
C ASN A 101 0.54 -4.92 20.27
N GLY A 102 1.59 -5.49 19.70
CA GLY A 102 2.13 -6.80 20.07
C GLY A 102 1.31 -7.98 19.55
N ALA A 103 0.56 -7.80 18.47
CA ALA A 103 -0.20 -8.89 17.85
C ALA A 103 0.72 -9.93 17.20
N GLU A 104 0.38 -11.21 17.36
CA GLU A 104 0.98 -12.33 16.62
C GLU A 104 0.74 -12.19 15.11
N LEU A 105 1.59 -12.81 14.27
CA LEU A 105 1.56 -12.61 12.81
C LEU A 105 0.21 -12.95 12.16
N ASN A 106 -0.47 -14.02 12.59
CA ASN A 106 -1.80 -14.35 12.07
C ASN A 106 -2.81 -13.21 12.29
N THR A 107 -2.80 -12.59 13.48
CA THR A 107 -3.66 -11.44 13.81
C THR A 107 -3.29 -10.21 12.98
N VAL A 108 -1.99 -10.02 12.68
CA VAL A 108 -1.52 -8.94 11.78
C VAL A 108 -2.08 -9.13 10.36
N PHE A 109 -2.06 -10.36 9.84
CA PHE A 109 -2.61 -10.67 8.52
C PHE A 109 -4.14 -10.53 8.47
N GLU A 110 -4.84 -10.98 9.50
CA GLU A 110 -6.28 -10.79 9.64
C GLU A 110 -6.66 -9.31 9.69
N ALA A 111 -5.92 -8.49 10.45
CA ALA A 111 -6.13 -7.05 10.52
C ALA A 111 -5.98 -6.40 9.14
N ALA A 112 -4.94 -6.75 8.38
CA ALA A 112 -4.72 -6.26 7.03
C ALA A 112 -5.85 -6.63 6.07
N LEU A 113 -6.35 -7.87 6.13
CA LEU A 113 -7.45 -8.33 5.27
C LEU A 113 -8.80 -7.71 5.67
N SER A 114 -9.01 -7.44 6.95
CA SER A 114 -10.29 -6.93 7.50
C SER A 114 -10.71 -5.56 6.97
N VAL A 115 -9.75 -4.76 6.49
CA VAL A 115 -9.99 -3.39 6.01
C VAL A 115 -10.19 -3.32 4.49
N LEU A 116 -10.12 -4.46 3.79
CA LEU A 116 -10.18 -4.53 2.33
C LEU A 116 -11.58 -4.93 1.83
N PRO A 117 -12.00 -4.44 0.66
CA PRO A 117 -13.10 -5.06 -0.07
C PRO A 117 -12.78 -6.53 -0.38
N GLU A 118 -13.76 -7.42 -0.23
CA GLU A 118 -13.56 -8.87 -0.23
C GLU A 118 -12.91 -9.42 -1.51
N ASP A 119 -13.18 -8.80 -2.66
CA ASP A 119 -12.69 -9.23 -3.99
C ASP A 119 -11.90 -8.13 -4.73
N CYS A 120 -11.21 -7.24 -4.00
CA CYS A 120 -10.20 -6.38 -4.63
C CYS A 120 -8.93 -7.19 -4.96
N TRP A 121 -8.10 -6.68 -5.88
CA TRP A 121 -6.88 -7.37 -6.28
C TRP A 121 -5.91 -7.52 -5.10
N THR A 122 -5.73 -6.47 -4.29
CA THR A 122 -4.92 -6.54 -3.06
C THR A 122 -5.40 -7.69 -2.15
N CYS A 123 -6.70 -7.82 -1.87
CA CYS A 123 -7.23 -8.90 -1.03
C CYS A 123 -6.89 -10.29 -1.59
N ARG A 124 -7.10 -10.51 -2.90
CA ARG A 124 -6.74 -11.77 -3.57
C ARG A 124 -5.24 -12.05 -3.51
N ALA A 125 -4.41 -11.04 -3.75
CA ALA A 125 -2.95 -11.16 -3.70
C ALA A 125 -2.47 -11.55 -2.30
N LEU A 126 -2.95 -10.89 -1.24
CA LEU A 126 -2.62 -11.27 0.14
C LEU A 126 -3.06 -12.70 0.45
N ARG A 127 -4.31 -13.06 0.15
CA ARG A 127 -4.82 -14.42 0.41
C ARG A 127 -4.01 -15.49 -0.33
N ARG A 128 -3.63 -15.24 -1.59
CA ARG A 128 -2.80 -16.14 -2.39
C ARG A 128 -1.39 -16.25 -1.82
N ALA A 129 -0.76 -15.14 -1.47
CA ALA A 129 0.58 -15.11 -0.91
C ALA A 129 0.67 -15.85 0.44
N LEU A 130 -0.31 -15.64 1.32
CA LEU A 130 -0.41 -16.35 2.60
C LEU A 130 -0.66 -17.86 2.42
N ALA A 131 -1.41 -18.26 1.39
CA ALA A 131 -1.59 -19.67 1.06
C ALA A 131 -0.27 -20.31 0.57
N ILE A 132 0.44 -19.63 -0.32
CA ILE A 132 1.74 -20.08 -0.83
C ILE A 132 2.75 -20.25 0.31
N ALA A 133 2.83 -19.27 1.22
CA ALA A 133 3.72 -19.31 2.37
C ALA A 133 3.48 -20.53 3.27
N ARG A 134 2.22 -20.91 3.50
CA ARG A 134 1.87 -22.12 4.28
C ARG A 134 2.36 -23.41 3.61
N ASP A 135 2.29 -23.48 2.29
CA ASP A 135 2.70 -24.66 1.54
C ASP A 135 4.22 -24.75 1.35
N HIS A 136 4.93 -23.62 1.51
CA HIS A 136 6.36 -23.47 1.20
C HIS A 136 7.09 -22.78 2.37
N PRO A 137 7.21 -23.45 3.54
CA PRO A 137 7.83 -22.85 4.72
C PRO A 137 9.31 -22.51 4.47
N GLY A 138 9.73 -21.34 4.95
CA GLY A 138 11.06 -20.78 4.74
C GLY A 138 11.11 -19.83 3.54
N VAL A 139 11.60 -18.62 3.77
CA VAL A 139 11.73 -17.54 2.77
C VAL A 139 12.28 -18.03 1.43
N TRP A 140 13.38 -18.79 1.44
CA TRP A 140 14.03 -19.28 0.21
C TRP A 140 13.17 -20.27 -0.59
N ASN A 141 12.31 -21.03 0.08
CA ASN A 141 11.38 -21.96 -0.56
C ASN A 141 10.17 -21.23 -1.14
N ALA A 142 9.77 -20.12 -0.52
CA ALA A 142 8.59 -19.35 -0.91
C ALA A 142 8.85 -18.33 -2.05
N ILE A 143 10.09 -17.82 -2.22
CA ILE A 143 10.39 -16.74 -3.19
C ILE A 143 9.91 -17.08 -4.60
N GLN A 144 10.27 -18.25 -5.13
CA GLN A 144 9.93 -18.60 -6.51
C GLN A 144 8.42 -18.80 -6.73
N PRO A 145 7.71 -19.61 -5.91
CA PRO A 145 6.25 -19.71 -5.99
C PRO A 145 5.52 -18.37 -5.82
N LEU A 146 5.97 -17.51 -4.89
CA LEU A 146 5.39 -16.19 -4.70
C LEU A 146 5.57 -15.32 -5.94
N HIS A 147 6.78 -15.31 -6.51
CA HIS A 147 7.07 -14.59 -7.73
C HIS A 147 6.16 -15.06 -8.87
N ASP A 148 6.06 -16.36 -9.11
CA ASP A 148 5.33 -16.92 -10.25
C ASP A 148 3.81 -16.69 -10.18
N GLU A 149 3.25 -16.54 -8.97
CA GLU A 149 1.81 -16.45 -8.75
C GLU A 149 1.31 -15.02 -8.46
N ILE A 150 2.17 -14.14 -7.95
CA ILE A 150 1.80 -12.78 -7.52
C ILE A 150 2.26 -11.72 -8.52
N VAL A 151 3.39 -11.91 -9.19
CA VAL A 151 3.98 -10.90 -10.08
C VAL A 151 3.25 -10.81 -11.41
N CYS A 152 2.99 -9.58 -11.85
CA CYS A 152 2.46 -9.34 -13.19
C CYS A 152 3.59 -9.33 -14.22
N HIS A 153 3.87 -10.47 -14.86
CA HIS A 153 4.94 -10.56 -15.87
C HIS A 153 4.70 -9.75 -17.16
N ALA A 154 3.49 -9.20 -17.35
CA ALA A 154 3.17 -8.35 -18.50
C ALA A 154 3.48 -6.87 -18.25
N TYR A 155 3.79 -6.49 -17.02
CA TYR A 155 4.09 -5.12 -16.65
C TYR A 155 5.56 -4.96 -16.24
N TYR A 156 6.20 -3.89 -16.72
CA TYR A 156 7.65 -3.76 -16.67
C TYR A 156 8.18 -3.07 -15.41
N TRP A 157 7.33 -2.38 -14.64
CA TRP A 157 7.74 -1.68 -13.42
C TRP A 157 7.29 -2.47 -12.20
N ALA A 158 8.21 -2.69 -11.26
CA ALA A 158 7.97 -3.44 -10.03
C ALA A 158 7.31 -2.55 -8.95
N ASP A 159 6.23 -1.86 -9.29
CA ASP A 159 5.54 -0.90 -8.42
C ASP A 159 4.03 -1.10 -8.36
N ILE A 160 3.51 -2.23 -8.85
CA ILE A 160 2.11 -2.61 -8.69
C ILE A 160 1.82 -2.86 -7.21
N ALA A 161 0.91 -2.11 -6.59
CA ALA A 161 0.69 -2.22 -5.15
C ALA A 161 0.20 -3.61 -4.67
N PRO A 162 -0.74 -4.29 -5.37
CA PRO A 162 -1.10 -5.67 -5.03
C PRO A 162 0.08 -6.63 -5.07
N GLU A 163 1.00 -6.45 -6.03
CA GLU A 163 2.18 -7.29 -6.19
C GLU A 163 3.17 -7.05 -5.05
N ALA A 164 3.60 -5.80 -4.86
CA ALA A 164 4.57 -5.43 -3.84
C ALA A 164 4.11 -5.84 -2.42
N VAL A 165 2.85 -5.54 -2.09
CA VAL A 165 2.28 -5.90 -0.77
C VAL A 165 2.05 -7.40 -0.65
N GLY A 166 1.57 -8.07 -1.71
CA GLY A 166 1.40 -9.53 -1.71
C GLY A 166 2.72 -10.26 -1.46
N LEU A 167 3.78 -9.90 -2.18
CA LEU A 167 5.12 -10.46 -1.99
C LEU A 167 5.65 -10.21 -0.57
N ALA A 168 5.53 -8.98 -0.06
CA ALA A 168 5.99 -8.63 1.28
C ALA A 168 5.28 -9.47 2.37
N PHE A 169 3.95 -9.61 2.29
CA PHE A 169 3.18 -10.40 3.24
C PHE A 169 3.46 -11.91 3.13
N GLY A 170 3.61 -12.42 1.90
CA GLY A 170 3.98 -13.82 1.66
C GLY A 170 5.34 -14.16 2.24
N LEU A 171 6.34 -13.31 2.03
CA LEU A 171 7.68 -13.51 2.58
C LEU A 171 7.70 -13.39 4.11
N LEU A 172 6.94 -12.44 4.68
CA LEU A 172 6.78 -12.33 6.13
C LEU A 172 6.16 -13.60 6.72
N ALA A 173 5.11 -14.13 6.09
CA ALA A 173 4.44 -15.35 6.54
C ALA A 173 5.31 -16.62 6.38
N ALA A 174 6.20 -16.66 5.38
CA ALA A 174 7.12 -17.77 5.18
C ALA A 174 8.38 -17.70 6.07
N ALA A 175 8.60 -16.58 6.76
CA ALA A 175 9.71 -16.37 7.67
C ALA A 175 9.41 -16.81 9.12
N ASP A 176 8.12 -16.98 9.44
CA ASP A 176 7.62 -17.55 10.71
C ASP A 176 7.77 -19.07 10.73
#